data_AF-A0A2V6F5F5-F1
#
_entry.id   AF-A0A2V6F5F5-F1
#
_cell.length_a   1.000
_cell.length_b   1.000
_cell.length_c   1.000
_cell.angle_alpha   90.00
_cell.angle_beta   90.00
_cell.angle_gamma   90.00
#
_symmetry.space_group_name_H-M   'P 1'
#
loop_
_entity.id
_entity.type
_entity.pdbx_description
1 polymer ?
#
loop_
_entity_poly.entity_id
_entity_poly.type
_entity_poly.pdbx_seq_one_letter_code
_entity_poly.pdbx_strand_id
1 'polypeptide(L)'
;MASINVMLKEEAYKRLKKLKRRGDSFSDVILRELPDPLDTCGEVLEYFTKQGVPEANPKLREAMLTGRGRRSHRNPLLQERGRRRR
;
A
#
# COMPACT_ATOMS: atom_id res chain seq x y z
N MET A 1 13.50 -25.57 -4.40
CA MET A 1 12.82 -24.26 -4.45
C MET A 1 13.85 -23.18 -4.18
N ALA A 2 13.79 -22.06 -4.90
CA ALA A 2 14.62 -20.90 -4.59
C ALA A 2 14.14 -20.26 -3.28
N SER A 3 15.06 -19.89 -2.39
CA SER A 3 14.75 -19.23 -1.12
C SER A 3 15.40 -17.86 -1.07
N ILE A 4 14.64 -16.85 -0.65
CA ILE A 4 15.14 -15.48 -0.42
C ILE A 4 15.13 -15.23 1.08
N ASN A 5 16.25 -14.75 1.62
CA ASN A 5 16.36 -14.36 3.01
C ASN A 5 15.93 -12.90 3.18
N VAL A 6 14.98 -12.67 4.09
CA VAL A 6 14.50 -11.33 4.45
C VAL A 6 14.69 -11.11 5.94
N MET A 7 15.25 -9.95 6.30
CA MET A 7 15.33 -9.53 7.70
C MET A 7 14.02 -8.90 8.12
N LEU A 8 13.47 -9.36 9.24
CA LEU A 8 12.23 -8.86 9.82
C LEU A 8 12.52 -8.09 11.10
N LYS A 9 11.71 -7.06 11.37
CA LYS A 9 11.67 -6.44 12.70
C LYS A 9 11.15 -7.44 13.72
N GLU A 10 11.60 -7.31 14.98
CA GLU A 10 11.25 -8.25 16.05
C GLU A 10 9.73 -8.35 16.29
N GLU A 11 9.01 -7.23 16.17
CA GLU A 11 7.55 -7.18 16.30
C GLU A 11 6.83 -8.01 15.23
N ALA A 12 7.29 -7.91 13.97
CA ALA A 12 6.74 -8.67 12.86
C ALA A 12 7.00 -10.18 13.06
N TYR A 13 8.20 -10.54 13.53
CA TYR A 13 8.54 -11.92 13.86
C TYR A 13 7.65 -12.48 14.98
N LYS A 14 7.42 -11.72 16.06
CA LYS A 14 6.52 -12.13 17.16
C LYS A 14 5.10 -12.37 16.67
N ARG A 15 4.59 -11.51 15.76
CA ARG A 15 3.26 -11.68 15.16
C ARG A 15 3.18 -12.95 14.30
N LEU A 16 4.17 -13.18 13.43
CA LEU A 16 4.24 -14.40 12.61
C LEU A 16 4.31 -15.66 13.47
N LYS A 17 5.10 -15.64 14.54
CA LYS A 17 5.23 -16.77 15.47
C LYS A 17 3.89 -17.14 16.13
N LYS A 18 3.05 -16.15 16.45
CA LYS A 18 1.71 -16.39 17.01
C LYS A 18 0.73 -16.99 16.00
N LEU A 19 0.87 -16.65 14.71
CA LEU A 19 -0.02 -17.12 13.63
C LEU A 19 0.39 -18.49 13.07
N LYS A 20 1.60 -18.95 13.40
CA LYS A 20 2.16 -20.22 12.92
C LYS A 20 1.45 -21.42 13.54
N ARG A 21 0.93 -22.32 12.71
CA ARG A 21 0.38 -23.62 13.16
C ARG A 21 1.49 -24.68 13.19
N ARG A 22 1.24 -25.79 13.89
CA ARG A 22 2.20 -26.89 13.98
C ARG A 22 2.37 -27.54 12.60
N GLY A 23 3.58 -27.45 12.04
CA GLY A 23 3.91 -27.98 10.71
C GLY A 23 4.04 -26.91 9.62
N ASP A 24 3.51 -25.70 9.83
CA ASP A 24 3.62 -24.61 8.86
C ASP A 24 5.06 -24.07 8.81
N SER A 25 5.53 -23.67 7.64
CA SER A 25 6.69 -22.78 7.51
C SER A 25 6.28 -21.33 7.71
N PHE A 26 7.24 -20.42 7.94
CA PHE A 26 6.92 -18.98 7.95
C PHE A 26 6.45 -18.49 6.58
N SER A 27 6.89 -19.12 5.49
CA SER A 27 6.46 -18.78 4.14
C SER A 27 4.98 -19.11 3.92
N ASP A 28 4.49 -20.23 4.45
CA ASP A 28 3.07 -20.61 4.36
C ASP A 28 2.18 -19.63 5.13
N VAL A 29 2.66 -19.16 6.29
CA VAL A 29 1.95 -18.14 7.08
C VAL A 29 1.89 -16.82 6.31
N ILE A 30 3.00 -16.41 5.67
CA ILE A 30 3.04 -15.16 4.90
C ILE A 30 2.05 -15.23 3.73
N LEU A 31 2.05 -16.31 2.97
CA LEU A 31 1.14 -16.48 1.83
C LEU A 31 -0.33 -16.59 2.24
N ARG A 32 -0.63 -17.12 3.43
CA ARG A 32 -1.99 -17.19 3.94
C ARG A 32 -2.53 -15.84 4.39
N GLU A 33 -1.69 -15.02 5.00
CA GLU A 33 -2.10 -13.78 5.66
C GLU A 33 -1.96 -12.55 4.75
N LEU A 34 -1.03 -12.58 3.79
CA LEU A 34 -0.95 -11.56 2.75
C LEU A 34 -1.90 -11.95 1.62
N PRO A 35 -2.85 -11.07 1.24
CA PRO A 35 -3.66 -11.31 0.05
C PRO A 35 -2.75 -11.34 -1.18
N ASP A 36 -3.13 -12.14 -2.18
CA ASP A 36 -2.49 -12.11 -3.47
C ASP A 36 -2.56 -10.69 -4.04
N PRO A 37 -1.47 -10.20 -4.66
CA PRO A 37 -1.49 -8.93 -5.36
C PRO A 37 -2.59 -8.97 -6.42
N LEU A 38 -3.50 -8.00 -6.37
CA LEU A 38 -4.56 -7.82 -7.36
C LEU A 38 -3.97 -6.99 -8.50
N ASP A 39 -3.79 -7.62 -9.66
CA ASP A 39 -3.05 -7.04 -10.78
C ASP A 39 -3.94 -6.15 -11.65
N THR A 40 -5.24 -6.45 -11.68
CA THR A 40 -6.21 -5.72 -12.50
C THR A 40 -7.23 -4.97 -11.64
N CYS A 41 -7.72 -3.83 -12.17
CA CYS A 41 -8.80 -3.09 -11.51
C CYS A 41 -10.08 -3.93 -11.34
N GLY A 42 -10.29 -4.94 -12.20
CA GLY A 42 -11.40 -5.89 -12.08
C GLY A 42 -11.27 -6.78 -10.85
N GLU A 43 -10.09 -7.37 -10.64
CA GLU A 43 -9.79 -8.17 -9.44
C GLU A 43 -9.92 -7.35 -8.16
N VAL A 44 -9.47 -6.08 -8.18
CA VAL A 44 -9.66 -5.15 -7.07
C VAL A 44 -11.14 -4.97 -6.75
N LEU A 45 -11.97 -4.74 -7.76
CA LEU A 45 -13.42 -4.58 -7.58
C LEU A 45 -14.06 -5.86 -7.02
N GLU A 46 -13.73 -7.03 -7.58
CA GLU A 46 -14.28 -8.31 -7.12
C GLU A 46 -13.90 -8.61 -5.68
N TYR A 47 -12.63 -8.38 -5.31
CA TYR A 47 -12.14 -8.60 -3.95
C TYR A 47 -12.91 -7.76 -2.94
N PHE A 48 -13.03 -6.46 -3.18
CA PHE A 48 -13.73 -5.54 -2.26
C PHE A 48 -15.24 -5.74 -2.24
N THR A 49 -15.83 -6.24 -3.33
CA THR A 49 -17.26 -6.60 -3.37
C THR A 49 -17.54 -7.79 -2.43
N LYS A 50 -16.61 -8.75 -2.34
CA LYS A 50 -16.76 -9.96 -1.48
C LYS A 50 -16.37 -9.72 -0.02
N GLN A 51 -15.27 -9.02 0.22
CA GLN A 51 -14.69 -8.82 1.57
C GLN A 51 -15.27 -7.59 2.29
N GLY A 52 -15.88 -6.67 1.55
CA GLY A 52 -16.28 -5.36 2.07
C GLY A 52 -15.14 -4.35 1.97
N VAL A 53 -15.50 -3.09 1.76
CA VAL A 53 -14.54 -1.97 1.69
C VAL A 53 -14.25 -1.49 3.11
N PRO A 54 -12.98 -1.25 3.48
CA PRO A 54 -12.67 -0.62 4.77
C PRO A 54 -13.33 0.76 4.87
N GLU A 55 -13.64 1.18 6.11
CA GLU A 55 -14.26 2.49 6.34
C GLU A 55 -13.40 3.62 5.77
N ALA A 56 -14.04 4.48 4.98
CA ALA A 56 -13.36 5.60 4.37
C ALA A 56 -12.86 6.58 5.44
N ASN A 57 -11.57 6.90 5.43
CA ASN A 57 -11.01 7.89 6.34
C ASN A 57 -11.58 9.28 6.01
N PRO A 58 -12.34 9.92 6.95
CA PRO A 58 -13.03 11.17 6.67
C PRO A 58 -12.07 12.32 6.32
N LYS A 59 -10.88 12.36 6.94
CA LYS A 59 -9.87 13.40 6.67
C LYS A 59 -9.33 13.31 5.23
N LEU A 60 -9.12 12.10 4.73
CA LEU A 60 -8.67 11.87 3.35
C LEU A 60 -9.77 12.24 2.36
N ARG A 61 -11.03 11.93 2.67
CA ARG A 61 -12.18 12.34 1.86
C ARG A 61 -12.31 13.86 1.79
N GLU A 62 -12.18 14.56 2.92
CA GLU A 62 -12.18 16.02 2.96
C GLU A 62 -11.02 16.64 2.18
N ALA A 63 -9.81 16.10 2.33
CA ALA A 63 -8.63 16.54 1.57
C ALA A 63 -8.83 16.35 0.06
N MET A 64 -9.42 15.23 -0.36
CA MET A 64 -9.72 14.97 -1.76
C MET A 64 -10.77 15.94 -2.32
N LEU A 65 -11.85 16.19 -1.57
CA LEU A 65 -12.90 17.12 -1.97
C LEU A 65 -12.39 18.57 -2.05
N THR A 66 -11.60 19.00 -1.08
CA THR A 66 -11.00 20.35 -1.05
C THR A 66 -9.90 20.54 -2.12
N GLY A 67 -9.18 19.47 -2.47
CA GLY A 67 -8.15 19.48 -3.52
C GLY A 67 -8.70 19.30 -4.93
N ARG A 68 -9.98 18.92 -5.11
CA ARG A 68 -10.57 18.67 -6.42
C ARG A 68 -10.58 19.96 -7.25
N GLY A 69 -9.96 19.93 -8.43
CA GLY A 69 -9.83 21.09 -9.32
C GLY A 69 -8.64 22.02 -8.99
N ARG A 70 -7.88 21.72 -7.93
CA ARG A 70 -6.65 22.43 -7.61
C ARG A 70 -5.57 22.03 -8.61
N ARG A 71 -5.25 22.94 -9.53
CA ARG A 71 -4.12 22.74 -10.44
C ARG A 71 -2.84 22.83 -9.61
N SER A 72 -1.84 22.02 -9.96
CA SER A 72 -0.53 22.15 -9.33
C SER A 72 -0.04 23.58 -9.53
N HIS A 73 0.05 24.34 -8.44
CA HIS A 73 0.75 25.62 -8.50
C HIS A 73 2.23 25.30 -8.66
N ARG A 74 2.68 25.25 -9.91
CA ARG A 74 4.11 25.24 -10.24
C ARG A 74 4.70 26.49 -9.58
N ASN A 75 5.59 26.29 -8.62
CA ASN A 75 6.20 27.38 -7.86
C ASN A 75 6.83 28.41 -8.83
N PRO A 76 6.37 29.68 -8.87
CA PRO A 76 6.93 30.71 -9.76
C PRO A 76 8.43 30.91 -9.56
N LEU A 77 8.94 30.69 -8.33
CA LEU A 77 10.35 30.82 -7.99
C LEU A 77 11.24 29.76 -8.66
N LEU A 78 10.69 28.58 -8.99
CA LEU A 78 11.37 27.57 -9.82
C LEU A 78 11.32 27.92 -11.31
N GLN A 79 10.39 28.80 -11.72
CA GLN A 79 10.23 29.26 -13.10
C GLN A 79 11.29 30.31 -13.47
N GLU A 80 11.61 31.21 -12.53
CA GLU A 80 12.66 32.23 -12.74
C GLU A 80 14.08 31.63 -12.82
N ARG A 81 14.38 30.60 -12.02
CA ARG A 81 15.68 29.90 -12.07
C ARG A 81 15.92 29.18 -13.40
N GLY A 82 14.86 28.75 -14.09
CA GLY A 82 14.94 28.12 -15.41
C GLY A 82 15.06 29.12 -16.57
N ARG A 83 14.55 30.35 -16.42
CA ARG A 83 14.66 31.40 -17.44
C ARG A 83 16.03 32.11 -17.45
N ARG A 84 16.73 32.16 -16.33
CA ARG A 84 18.09 32.74 -16.24
C ARG A 84 19.21 31.82 -16.77
N ARG A 85 18.87 30.64 -17.27
CA ARG A 85 19.82 29.65 -17.83
C ARG A 85 19.62 29.41 -19.33
N ARG A 86 18.90 30.29 -20.03
CA ARG A 86 18.81 30.32 -21.49
C ARG A 86 19.44 31.60 -22.02
#